data_AF-A0AAJ1B343-F1
#
_entry.id   AF-A0AAJ1B343-F1
#
_cell.length_a   1.000
_cell.length_b   1.000
_cell.length_c   1.000
_cell.angle_alpha   90.00
_cell.angle_beta   90.00
_cell.angle_gamma   90.00
#
_symmetry.space_group_name_H-M   'P 1'
#
loop_
_entity.id
_entity.type
_entity.pdbx_description
1 polymer ?
#
loop_
_entity_poly.entity_id
_entity_poly.type
_entity_poly.pdbx_seq_one_letter_code
_entity_poly.pdbx_strand_id
1 'polypeptide(L)'
;YTFVADDEEMKVEISYTFNASALGGKNLVTFEELYDFSNSDEPVKVAEHKDIEDDGQTVLITERIIKIHTTVTDKDGNKELKAGKDVTIIDTVTLEGLEVGTQYKLVGWQML
;
A
#
# COMPACT_ATOMS: atom_id res chain seq x y z
N TYR A 1 -3.46 -16.06 -20.39
CA TYR A 1 -3.04 -17.40 -19.94
C TYR A 1 -3.92 -18.40 -20.66
N THR A 2 -3.36 -19.51 -21.17
CA THR A 2 -4.13 -20.54 -21.88
C THR A 2 -3.73 -21.89 -21.29
N PHE A 3 -4.69 -22.77 -21.09
CA PHE A 3 -4.50 -24.11 -20.57
C PHE A 3 -5.40 -25.09 -21.33
N VAL A 4 -5.07 -26.38 -21.26
CA VAL A 4 -5.94 -27.47 -21.73
C VAL A 4 -6.50 -28.13 -20.47
N ALA A 5 -7.81 -28.37 -20.44
CA ALA A 5 -8.42 -29.02 -19.29
C ALA A 5 -7.91 -30.46 -19.14
N ASP A 6 -7.45 -30.83 -17.95
CA ASP A 6 -6.99 -32.19 -17.63
C ASP A 6 -7.92 -32.94 -16.67
N ASP A 7 -8.90 -32.25 -16.08
CA ASP A 7 -9.96 -32.79 -15.23
C ASP A 7 -11.27 -31.97 -15.43
N GLU A 8 -12.41 -32.52 -15.00
CA GLU A 8 -13.69 -31.80 -14.93
C GLU A 8 -13.65 -30.68 -13.86
N GLU A 9 -12.85 -30.84 -12.81
CA GLU A 9 -12.59 -29.80 -11.80
C GLU A 9 -11.10 -29.43 -11.77
N MET A 10 -10.79 -28.20 -12.14
CA MET A 10 -9.43 -27.66 -12.10
C MET A 10 -9.35 -26.39 -11.26
N LYS A 11 -8.17 -26.16 -10.69
CA LYS A 11 -7.82 -24.91 -10.00
C LYS A 11 -6.65 -24.25 -10.70
N VAL A 12 -6.80 -22.96 -11.01
CA VAL A 12 -5.77 -22.15 -11.66
C VAL A 12 -5.48 -20.96 -10.76
N GLU A 13 -4.22 -20.77 -10.40
CA GLU A 13 -3.76 -19.59 -9.66
C GLU A 13 -3.29 -18.50 -10.65
N ILE A 14 -3.82 -17.29 -10.52
CA ILE A 14 -3.42 -16.12 -11.33
C ILE A 14 -2.82 -15.09 -10.40
N SER A 15 -1.61 -14.61 -10.71
CA SER A 15 -0.95 -13.56 -9.93
C SER A 15 -0.91 -12.23 -10.67
N TYR A 16 -1.25 -11.17 -9.95
CA TYR A 16 -1.17 -9.79 -10.42
C TYR A 16 -0.15 -9.04 -9.58
N THR A 17 0.77 -8.33 -10.22
CA THR A 17 1.73 -7.45 -9.55
C THR A 17 1.59 -6.06 -10.15
N PHE A 18 1.27 -5.08 -9.30
CA PHE A 18 1.09 -3.68 -9.70
C PHE A 18 1.48 -2.75 -8.55
N ASN A 19 1.69 -1.47 -8.86
CA ASN A 19 1.97 -0.47 -7.85
C ASN A 19 0.66 0.01 -7.20
N ALA A 20 0.42 -0.38 -5.95
CA ALA A 20 -0.74 0.00 -5.17
C ALA A 20 -0.52 1.24 -4.27
N SER A 21 0.62 1.94 -4.38
CA SER A 21 1.03 2.98 -3.42
C SER A 21 0.03 4.14 -3.30
N ALA A 22 -0.77 4.40 -4.32
CA ALA A 22 -1.80 5.45 -4.36
C ALA A 22 -3.23 4.93 -4.16
N LEU A 23 -3.41 3.64 -3.86
CA LEU A 23 -4.71 2.98 -3.80
C LEU A 23 -5.16 2.65 -2.36
N GLY A 24 -4.50 3.22 -1.35
CA GLY A 24 -4.92 3.09 0.04
C GLY A 24 -6.40 3.47 0.22
N GLY A 25 -7.11 2.66 1.00
CA GLY A 25 -8.53 2.82 1.30
C GLY A 25 -9.47 2.45 0.15
N LYS A 26 -8.98 1.77 -0.89
CA LYS A 26 -9.78 1.32 -2.03
C LYS A 26 -9.98 -0.19 -1.99
N ASN A 27 -11.13 -0.63 -2.48
CA ASN A 27 -11.37 -2.03 -2.82
C ASN A 27 -10.82 -2.33 -4.21
N LEU A 28 -10.13 -3.45 -4.34
CA LEU A 28 -9.75 -4.06 -5.60
C LEU A 28 -10.59 -5.30 -5.80
N VAL A 29 -11.23 -5.44 -6.97
CA VAL A 29 -12.05 -6.58 -7.34
C VAL A 29 -11.48 -7.20 -8.62
N THR A 30 -11.41 -8.53 -8.67
CA THR A 30 -10.99 -9.28 -9.86
C THR A 30 -12.17 -9.83 -10.63
N PHE A 31 -11.99 -9.99 -11.94
CA PHE A 31 -13.01 -10.46 -12.86
C PHE A 31 -12.41 -11.48 -13.82
N GLU A 32 -13.18 -12.51 -14.14
CA GLU A 32 -12.73 -13.60 -14.99
C GLU A 32 -13.70 -13.84 -16.16
N GLU A 33 -13.14 -14.08 -17.34
CA GLU A 33 -13.85 -14.62 -18.50
C GLU A 33 -13.11 -15.87 -18.97
N LEU A 34 -13.86 -16.91 -19.32
CA LEU A 34 -13.35 -18.13 -19.91
C LEU A 34 -13.82 -18.23 -21.36
N TYR A 35 -12.88 -18.53 -22.25
CA TYR A 35 -13.11 -18.68 -23.67
C TYR A 35 -12.70 -20.08 -24.11
N ASP A 36 -13.55 -20.73 -24.90
CA ASP A 36 -13.23 -21.95 -25.62
C ASP A 36 -12.41 -21.59 -26.86
N PHE A 37 -11.22 -22.20 -26.96
CA PHE A 37 -10.23 -22.01 -28.02
C PHE A 37 -10.15 -23.22 -28.97
N SER A 38 -11.12 -24.13 -28.94
CA SER A 38 -11.19 -25.30 -29.83
C SER A 38 -11.14 -24.90 -31.32
N ASN A 39 -11.66 -23.72 -31.66
CA ASN A 39 -11.32 -23.00 -32.90
C ASN A 39 -10.52 -21.74 -32.53
N SER A 40 -9.21 -21.75 -32.79
CA SER A 40 -8.33 -20.63 -32.44
C SER A 40 -8.60 -19.34 -33.23
N ASP A 41 -9.22 -19.46 -34.41
CA ASP A 41 -9.53 -18.32 -35.27
C ASP A 41 -10.81 -17.59 -34.82
N GLU A 42 -11.69 -18.30 -34.10
CA GLU A 42 -12.95 -17.77 -33.58
C GLU A 42 -13.18 -18.23 -32.13
N PRO A 43 -12.43 -17.71 -31.13
CA PRO A 43 -12.65 -18.05 -29.73
C PRO A 43 -14.05 -17.64 -29.26
N VAL A 44 -14.71 -18.53 -28.51
CA VAL A 44 -16.08 -18.30 -28.01
C VAL A 44 -16.06 -18.15 -26.50
N LYS A 45 -16.67 -17.08 -25.95
CA LYS A 45 -16.84 -16.96 -24.50
C LYS A 45 -17.82 -18.00 -23.99
N VAL A 46 -17.43 -18.79 -22.99
CA VAL A 46 -18.24 -19.89 -22.45
C VAL A 46 -18.64 -19.70 -20.99
N ALA A 47 -17.93 -18.88 -20.22
CA ALA A 47 -18.30 -18.50 -18.86
C ALA A 47 -17.69 -17.16 -18.46
N GLU A 48 -18.28 -16.51 -17.46
CA GLU A 48 -17.69 -15.34 -16.80
C GLU A 48 -18.10 -15.24 -15.33
N HIS A 49 -17.26 -14.59 -14.55
CA HIS A 49 -17.57 -14.12 -13.22
C HIS A 49 -17.22 -12.63 -13.15
N LYS A 50 -18.25 -11.78 -13.08
CA LYS A 50 -18.14 -10.31 -13.18
C LYS A 50 -19.10 -9.61 -12.22
N ASP A 51 -18.94 -9.86 -10.93
CA ASP A 51 -19.73 -9.19 -9.91
C ASP A 51 -18.84 -8.25 -9.09
N ILE A 52 -19.13 -6.95 -9.14
CA ILE A 52 -18.37 -5.92 -8.44
C ILE A 52 -18.65 -5.90 -6.94
N GLU A 53 -19.76 -6.51 -6.52
CA GLU A 53 -20.17 -6.60 -5.11
C GLU A 53 -19.81 -7.96 -4.49
N ASP A 54 -19.06 -8.82 -5.19
CA ASP A 54 -18.61 -10.11 -4.62
C ASP A 54 -17.46 -9.89 -3.62
N ASP A 55 -17.81 -9.95 -2.34
CA ASP A 55 -16.86 -9.88 -1.23
C ASP A 55 -15.79 -10.99 -1.28
N GLY A 56 -16.10 -12.15 -1.87
CA GLY A 56 -15.16 -13.26 -2.07
C GLY A 56 -14.09 -12.97 -3.11
N GLN A 57 -14.31 -11.99 -3.98
CA GLN A 57 -13.40 -11.52 -5.03
C GLN A 57 -12.83 -10.13 -4.75
N THR A 58 -13.13 -9.56 -3.58
CA THR A 58 -12.76 -8.20 -3.19
C THR A 58 -11.66 -8.21 -2.13
N VAL A 59 -10.60 -7.43 -2.36
CA VAL A 59 -9.56 -7.15 -1.36
C VAL A 59 -9.50 -5.67 -1.04
N LEU A 60 -9.48 -5.34 0.26
CA LEU A 60 -9.26 -3.97 0.74
C LEU A 60 -7.76 -3.65 0.73
N ILE A 61 -7.36 -2.64 -0.04
CA ILE A 61 -6.01 -2.07 0.02
C ILE A 61 -6.00 -1.08 1.19
N THR A 62 -5.28 -1.42 2.26
CA THR A 62 -5.24 -0.57 3.47
C THR A 62 -4.40 0.68 3.25
N GLU A 63 -4.80 1.79 3.89
CA GLU A 63 -3.99 3.01 3.89
C GLU A 63 -2.72 2.82 4.72
N ARG A 64 -1.59 3.26 4.17
CA ARG A 64 -0.36 3.39 4.94
C ARG A 64 -0.39 4.72 5.69
N ILE A 65 -0.43 4.65 7.02
CA ILE A 65 -0.42 5.82 7.89
C ILE A 65 1.00 6.07 8.38
N ILE A 66 1.57 7.22 8.02
CA ILE A 66 2.84 7.71 8.57
C ILE A 66 2.53 8.68 9.71
N LYS A 67 3.09 8.45 10.89
CA LYS A 67 2.93 9.34 12.05
C LYS A 67 4.25 10.01 12.39
N ILE A 68 4.17 11.27 12.80
CA ILE A 68 5.28 12.06 13.30
C ILE A 68 4.97 12.53 14.71
N HIS A 69 5.89 12.26 15.63
CA HIS A 69 5.86 12.79 16.99
C HIS A 69 7.18 13.50 17.25
N THR A 70 7.13 14.70 17.84
CA THR A 70 8.32 15.46 18.17
C THR A 70 8.36 15.81 19.65
N THR A 71 9.56 15.97 20.18
CA THR A 71 9.77 16.40 21.56
C THR A 71 11.05 17.23 21.61
N VAL A 72 10.87 18.53 21.83
CA VAL A 72 11.99 19.46 22.04
C VAL A 72 12.37 19.55 23.52
N THR A 73 13.65 19.51 23.84
CA THR A 73 14.21 19.76 25.18
C THR A 73 15.48 20.59 25.08
N ASP A 74 15.99 21.10 26.20
CA ASP A 74 17.39 21.50 26.28
C ASP A 74 18.32 20.26 26.26
N LYS A 75 19.63 20.49 26.35
CA LYS A 75 20.65 19.43 26.40
C LYS A 75 20.56 18.51 27.64
N ASP A 76 19.89 18.97 28.69
CA ASP A 76 19.76 18.29 29.97
C ASP A 76 18.37 17.62 30.11
N GLY A 77 17.51 17.72 29.08
CA GLY A 77 16.17 17.13 29.03
C GLY A 77 15.04 18.02 29.56
N ASN A 78 15.32 19.28 29.93
CA ASN A 78 14.31 20.20 30.45
C ASN A 78 13.49 20.87 29.34
N LYS A 79 12.29 21.33 29.69
CA LYS A 79 11.38 22.09 28.81
C LYS A 79 11.51 23.61 28.94
N GLU A 80 12.43 24.07 29.79
CA GLU A 80 12.67 25.47 30.05
C GLU A 80 14.16 25.76 29.91
N LEU A 81 14.49 26.92 29.34
CA LEU A 81 15.86 27.40 29.21
C LEU A 81 15.92 28.89 29.49
N LYS A 82 16.99 29.32 30.15
CA LYS A 82 17.24 30.75 30.37
C LYS A 82 17.77 31.37 29.09
N ALA A 83 17.30 32.59 28.79
CA ALA A 83 17.85 33.36 27.69
C ALA A 83 19.37 33.59 27.88
N GLY A 84 20.14 33.36 26.83
CA GLY A 84 21.59 33.46 26.84
C GLY A 84 22.12 33.75 25.43
N LYS A 85 23.41 34.11 25.33
CA LYS A 85 24.06 34.35 24.03
C LYS A 85 24.06 33.10 23.15
N ASP A 86 24.34 31.96 23.76
CA ASP A 86 24.35 30.65 23.11
C ASP A 86 23.42 29.72 23.90
N VAL A 87 22.40 29.19 23.21
CA VAL A 87 21.48 28.20 23.75
C VAL A 87 21.39 27.02 22.80
N THR A 88 21.24 25.82 23.34
CA THR A 88 21.10 24.59 22.55
C THR A 88 19.79 23.91 22.93
N ILE A 89 19.02 23.54 21.90
CA ILE A 89 17.86 22.67 22.03
C ILE A 89 18.10 21.39 21.23
N ILE A 90 17.49 20.31 21.67
CA ILE A 90 17.46 19.02 21.01
C ILE A 90 16.01 18.73 20.68
N ASP A 91 15.69 18.58 19.39
CA ASP A 91 14.39 18.09 18.96
C ASP A 91 14.50 16.61 18.59
N THR A 92 13.74 15.77 19.27
CA THR A 92 13.67 14.34 19.01
C THR A 92 12.45 14.06 18.15
N VAL A 93 12.65 13.52 16.95
CA VAL A 93 11.58 13.16 16.01
C VAL A 93 11.42 11.64 15.94
N THR A 94 10.24 11.15 16.31
CA THR A 94 9.84 9.75 16.16
C THR A 94 8.94 9.62 14.93
N LEU A 95 9.32 8.74 14.00
CA LEU A 95 8.58 8.44 12.78
C LEU A 95 8.09 6.98 12.83
N GLU A 96 6.79 6.79 12.58
CA GLU A 96 6.17 5.45 12.53
C GLU A 96 5.55 5.21 11.15
N GLY A 97 5.55 3.95 10.69
CA GLY A 97 4.91 3.57 9.43
C GLY A 97 5.73 3.83 8.17
N LEU A 98 7.04 4.08 8.29
CA LEU A 98 7.96 4.21 7.14
C LEU A 98 8.19 2.88 6.43
N GLU A 99 8.47 2.94 5.14
CA GLU A 99 8.82 1.78 4.32
C GLU A 99 10.33 1.54 4.29
N VAL A 100 10.73 0.31 4.60
CA VAL A 100 12.14 -0.09 4.55
C VAL A 100 12.66 0.04 3.12
N GLY A 101 13.84 0.64 2.96
CA GLY A 101 14.46 0.89 1.67
C GLY A 101 13.94 2.13 0.92
N THR A 102 12.92 2.83 1.46
CA THR A 102 12.44 4.09 0.87
C THR A 102 13.23 5.29 1.37
N GLN A 103 13.62 6.17 0.46
CA GLN A 103 14.27 7.44 0.80
C GLN A 103 13.23 8.50 1.18
N TYR A 104 13.40 9.09 2.37
CA TYR A 104 12.56 10.18 2.87
C TYR A 104 13.38 11.47 3.06
N LYS A 105 12.73 12.63 2.93
CA LYS A 105 13.28 13.94 3.29
C LYS A 105 12.51 14.50 4.49
N LEU A 106 13.15 14.56 5.65
CA LEU A 106 12.64 15.28 6.82
C LEU A 106 13.05 16.75 6.72
N VAL A 107 12.09 17.65 6.87
CA VAL A 107 12.33 19.12 6.93
C VAL A 107 11.77 19.61 8.26
N GLY A 108 12.60 20.30 9.03
CA GLY A 108 12.21 20.93 10.30
C GLY A 108 12.49 22.44 10.27
N TRP A 109 11.75 23.19 11.08
CA TRP A 109 11.93 24.63 11.26
C TRP A 109 11.66 25.02 12.71
N GLN A 110 12.23 26.15 13.12
CA GLN A 110 12.05 26.75 14.44
C GLN A 110 11.42 28.14 14.25
N MET A 111 10.57 28.57 15.18
CA MET A 111 9.92 29.87 15.17
C MET A 111 9.97 30.48 16.57
N LEU A 112 10.11 31.81 16.65
CA LEU A 112 10.08 32.61 17.87
C LEU A 112 8.79 33.44 17.96
#